data_AF-A0A1B9AVA0-F1
#
_entry.id   AF-A0A1B9AVA0-F1
#
_cell.length_a   1.000
_cell.length_b   1.000
_cell.length_c   1.000
_cell.angle_alpha   90.00
_cell.angle_beta   90.00
_cell.angle_gamma   90.00
#
_symmetry.space_group_name_H-M   'P 1'
#
loop_
_entity.id
_entity.type
_entity.pdbx_description
1 polymer ?
#
loop_
_entity_poly.entity_id
_entity_poly.type
_entity_poly.pdbx_seq_one_letter_code
_entity_poly.pdbx_strand_id
1 'polypeptide(L)'
;MKIIRFFFEDQKRESSKPFKIIHTLITVSLLITALLAFIVGFGFFIKSALLLGGIMFLVNGIEGYLMKDQRKKIVTDLCVSVLLFVNYFLQ
;
A
#
# COMPACT_ATOMS: atom_id res chain seq x y z
N MET A 1 -22.94 3.83 10.56
CA MET A 1 -21.69 3.07 10.82
C MET A 1 -21.53 1.85 9.89
N LYS A 2 -21.72 2.01 8.56
CA LYS A 2 -21.60 0.91 7.58
C LYS A 2 -20.23 0.89 6.87
N ILE A 3 -19.56 2.04 6.83
CA ILE A 3 -18.29 2.25 6.13
C ILE A 3 -17.13 1.58 6.87
N ILE A 4 -17.14 1.61 8.22
CA ILE A 4 -16.07 1.03 9.05
C ILE A 4 -16.02 -0.50 8.89
N ARG A 5 -17.18 -1.18 8.84
CA ARG A 5 -17.24 -2.63 8.58
C ARG A 5 -16.71 -3.03 7.20
N PHE A 6 -16.76 -2.13 6.22
CA PHE A 6 -16.21 -2.41 4.88
C PHE A 6 -14.67 -2.42 4.87
N PHE A 7 -14.04 -1.68 5.79
CA PHE A 7 -12.58 -1.62 5.94
C PHE A 7 -12.04 -2.63 6.96
N PHE A 8 -12.85 -3.03 7.94
CA PHE A 8 -12.48 -3.89 9.08
C PHE A 8 -13.09 -5.30 9.03
N GLU A 9 -13.47 -5.79 7.85
CA GLU A 9 -13.81 -7.21 7.73
C GLU A 9 -12.51 -8.00 7.90
N ASP A 10 -12.40 -8.76 9.01
CA ASP A 10 -11.27 -9.62 9.38
C ASP A 10 -11.10 -10.73 8.34
N GLN A 11 -10.60 -10.36 7.17
CA GLN A 11 -10.14 -11.29 6.17
C GLN A 11 -8.83 -11.85 6.71
N LYS A 12 -8.90 -13.05 7.30
CA LYS A 12 -7.76 -13.95 7.47
C LYS A 12 -7.20 -14.25 6.08
N ARG A 13 -6.41 -13.32 5.55
CA ARG A 13 -5.64 -13.48 4.32
C ARG A 13 -4.52 -14.46 4.64
N GLU A 14 -4.58 -15.65 4.06
CA GLU A 14 -3.37 -16.44 3.88
C GLU A 14 -2.53 -15.73 2.81
N SER A 15 -1.64 -14.82 3.21
CA SER A 15 -0.73 -14.18 2.26
C SER A 15 0.25 -15.21 1.72
N SER A 16 0.48 -15.18 0.42
CA SER A 16 1.43 -16.08 -0.23
C SER A 16 2.86 -15.73 0.23
N LYS A 17 3.68 -16.75 0.56
CA LYS A 17 5.06 -16.58 1.07
C LYS A 17 5.90 -15.51 0.35
N PRO A 18 5.93 -15.40 -1.00
CA PRO A 18 6.73 -14.37 -1.68
C PRO A 18 6.17 -12.94 -1.48
N PHE A 19 4.85 -12.76 -1.43
CA PHE A 19 4.24 -11.45 -1.22
C PHE A 19 4.45 -10.95 0.21
N LYS A 20 4.48 -11.86 1.18
CA LYS A 20 4.82 -11.52 2.57
C LYS A 20 6.23 -10.89 2.69
N ILE A 21 7.19 -11.37 1.89
CA ILE A 21 8.55 -10.80 1.85
C ILE A 21 8.52 -9.39 1.25
N ILE A 22 7.79 -9.20 0.15
CA ILE A 22 7.64 -7.88 -0.50
C ILE A 22 6.99 -6.88 0.45
N HIS A 23 5.90 -7.26 1.12
CA HIS A 23 5.23 -6.42 2.12
C HIS A 23 6.16 -6.06 3.28
N THR A 24 6.94 -7.02 3.77
CA THR A 24 7.91 -6.77 4.84
C THR A 24 8.97 -5.78 4.37
N LEU A 25 9.51 -5.95 3.16
CA LEU A 25 10.52 -5.05 2.59
C LEU A 25 9.98 -3.63 2.45
N ILE A 26 8.78 -3.47 1.87
CA ILE A 26 8.13 -2.16 1.69
C ILE A 26 7.87 -1.52 3.06
N THR A 27 7.36 -2.27 4.03
CA THR A 27 7.09 -1.76 5.39
C THR A 27 8.36 -1.26 6.06
N VAL A 28 9.47 -2.01 5.96
CA VAL A 28 10.78 -1.59 6.50
C VAL A 28 11.27 -0.32 5.80
N SER A 29 11.18 -0.26 4.46
CA SER A 29 11.53 0.95 3.70
C SER A 29 10.69 2.16 4.09
N LEU A 30 9.40 1.97 4.37
CA LEU A 30 8.48 3.02 4.81
C LEU A 30 8.84 3.52 6.21
N LEU A 31 9.23 2.61 7.11
CA LEU A 31 9.65 2.93 8.48
C LEU A 31 10.98 3.71 8.49
N ILE A 32 11.95 3.28 7.67
CA ILE A 32 13.21 4.02 7.46
C ILE A 32 12.91 5.41 6.90
N THR A 33 12.07 5.49 5.86
CA THR A 33 11.65 6.75 5.24
C THR A 33 10.99 7.69 6.25
N ALA A 34 10.14 7.17 7.14
CA ALA A 34 9.49 7.94 8.19
C ALA A 34 10.49 8.47 9.23
N LEU A 35 11.46 7.65 9.65
CA LEU A 35 12.52 8.08 10.57
C LEU A 35 13.40 9.18 9.97
N LEU A 36 13.80 9.01 8.70
CA LEU A 36 14.55 10.04 7.97
C LEU A 36 13.74 11.32 7.76
N ALA A 37 12.45 11.20 7.45
CA ALA A 37 11.54 12.34 7.34
C ALA A 37 11.43 13.13 8.65
N PHE A 38 11.47 12.45 9.79
CA PHE A 38 11.43 13.08 11.10
C PHE A 38 12.70 13.90 11.39
N ILE A 39 13.86 13.44 10.94
CA ILE A 39 15.15 14.08 11.18
C ILE A 39 15.44 15.21 10.17
N VAL A 40 15.16 14.97 8.89
CA VAL A 40 15.58 15.82 7.76
C VAL A 40 14.45 16.71 7.25
N GLY A 41 13.20 16.39 7.58
CA GLY A 41 12.01 17.16 7.21
C GLY A 41 11.10 16.45 6.21
N PHE A 42 9.79 16.60 6.39
CA PHE A 42 8.76 15.86 5.65
C PHE A 42 8.72 16.12 4.14
N GLY A 43 9.10 17.33 3.70
CA GLY A 43 8.94 17.75 2.30
C GLY A 43 9.67 16.86 1.30
N PHE A 44 10.88 16.40 1.62
CA PHE A 44 11.68 15.54 0.73
C PHE A 44 11.15 14.10 0.68
N PHE A 45 10.63 13.60 1.80
CA PHE A 45 10.23 12.19 1.94
C PHE A 45 8.77 11.92 1.61
N ILE A 46 7.94 12.97 1.44
CA ILE A 46 6.55 12.84 1.00
C ILE A 46 6.47 12.13 -0.37
N LYS A 47 7.34 12.48 -1.33
CA LYS A 47 7.40 11.78 -2.62
C LYS A 47 7.74 10.31 -2.46
N SER A 48 8.74 9.99 -1.64
CA SER A 48 9.14 8.61 -1.36
C SER A 48 8.03 7.81 -0.68
N ALA A 49 7.30 8.43 0.24
CA ALA A 49 6.17 7.81 0.93
C ALA A 49 4.99 7.53 -0.02
N LEU A 50 4.67 8.47 -0.91
CA LEU A 50 3.64 8.28 -1.95
C LEU A 50 4.03 7.15 -2.91
N LEU A 51 5.29 7.09 -3.32
CA LEU A 51 5.80 6.03 -4.19
C LEU A 51 5.70 4.65 -3.51
N LEU A 52 6.20 4.53 -2.27
CA LEU A 52 6.16 3.29 -1.50
C LEU A 52 4.71 2.85 -1.22
N GLY A 53 3.83 3.79 -0.88
CA GLY A 53 2.40 3.53 -0.71
C GLY A 53 1.75 3.04 -2.00
N GLY A 54 2.04 3.69 -3.13
CA GLY A 54 1.54 3.30 -4.45
C GLY A 54 1.94 1.88 -4.82
N ILE A 55 3.21 1.53 -4.62
CA ILE A 55 3.72 0.17 -4.83
C ILE A 55 3.06 -0.82 -3.88
N MET A 56 2.87 -0.48 -2.61
CA MET A 56 2.22 -1.38 -1.64
C MET A 56 0.79 -1.73 -2.03
N PHE A 57 0.00 -0.73 -2.43
CA PHE A 57 -1.36 -0.94 -2.91
C PHE A 57 -1.40 -1.70 -4.25
N LEU A 58 -0.43 -1.46 -5.14
CA LEU A 58 -0.28 -2.22 -6.38
C LEU A 58 -0.04 -3.71 -6.11
N VAL A 59 0.94 -4.00 -5.24
CA VAL A 59 1.29 -5.36 -4.84
C VAL A 59 0.10 -6.05 -4.15
N ASN A 60 -0.63 -5.34 -3.29
CA ASN A 60 -1.86 -5.85 -2.67
C ASN A 60 -2.96 -6.18 -3.68
N GLY A 61 -3.14 -5.34 -4.71
CA GLY A 61 -4.08 -5.58 -5.80
C GLY A 61 -3.69 -6.80 -6.64
N ILE A 62 -2.41 -6.93 -7.00
CA ILE A 62 -1.88 -8.08 -7.75
C ILE A 62 -2.00 -9.37 -6.93
N GLU A 63 -1.61 -9.35 -5.66
CA GLU A 63 -1.77 -10.50 -4.75
C GLU A 63 -3.23 -10.90 -4.64
N GLY A 64 -4.13 -9.93 -4.42
CA GLY A 64 -5.56 -10.19 -4.37
C GLY A 64 -6.10 -10.81 -5.66
N TYR A 65 -5.64 -10.35 -6.83
CA TYR A 65 -6.00 -10.94 -8.12
C TYR A 65 -5.53 -12.39 -8.25
N LEU A 66 -4.27 -12.66 -7.85
CA LEU A 66 -3.69 -14.00 -7.92
C LEU A 66 -4.41 -14.99 -6.98
N MET A 67 -4.80 -14.53 -5.79
CA MET A 67 -5.46 -15.35 -4.77
C MET A 67 -6.98 -15.43 -4.93
N LYS A 68 -7.54 -14.87 -6.02
CA LYS A 68 -8.99 -14.77 -6.27
C LYS A 68 -9.76 -14.17 -5.09
N ASP A 69 -9.18 -13.14 -4.48
CA ASP A 69 -9.79 -12.34 -3.41
C ASP A 69 -11.02 -11.57 -3.96
N GLN A 70 -11.73 -10.86 -3.11
CA GLN A 70 -12.92 -10.11 -3.51
C GLN A 70 -12.56 -9.06 -4.59
N ARG A 71 -13.20 -9.17 -5.76
CA ARG A 71 -13.02 -8.24 -6.89
C ARG A 71 -13.09 -6.77 -6.49
N LYS A 72 -14.01 -6.42 -5.57
CA LYS A 72 -14.14 -5.06 -5.05
C LYS A 72 -12.88 -4.57 -4.36
N LYS A 73 -12.25 -5.41 -3.52
CA LYS A 73 -11.02 -5.07 -2.80
C LYS A 73 -9.85 -4.90 -3.76
N ILE A 74 -9.70 -5.80 -4.72
CA ILE A 74 -8.66 -5.72 -5.77
C ILE A 74 -8.78 -4.40 -6.55
N VAL A 75 -9.99 -4.06 -6.99
CA VAL A 75 -10.23 -2.81 -7.73
C VAL A 75 -9.95 -1.59 -6.86
N THR A 76 -10.33 -1.59 -5.59
CA THR A 76 -10.01 -0.50 -4.66
C THR A 76 -8.49 -0.35 -4.48
N ASP A 77 -7.76 -1.45 -4.22
CA ASP A 77 -6.32 -1.43 -4.03
C ASP A 77 -5.59 -0.89 -5.27
N LEU A 78 -5.99 -1.35 -6.47
CA LEU A 78 -5.43 -0.84 -7.73
C LEU A 78 -5.78 0.64 -7.97
N CYS A 79 -7.01 1.07 -7.66
CA CYS A 79 -7.44 2.45 -7.84
C CYS A 79 -6.67 3.40 -6.90
N VAL A 80 -6.49 3.01 -5.63
CA VAL A 80 -5.68 3.75 -4.66
C VAL A 80 -4.22 3.82 -5.12
N SER A 81 -3.68 2.72 -5.64
CA SER A 81 -2.32 2.70 -6.21
C SER A 81 -2.16 3.72 -7.34
N VAL A 82 -3.09 3.75 -8.30
CA VAL A 82 -3.08 4.73 -9.40
C VAL A 82 -3.17 6.16 -8.87
N LEU A 83 -4.04 6.44 -7.90
CA LEU A 83 -4.15 7.77 -7.29
C LEU A 83 -2.85 8.21 -6.63
N LEU A 84 -2.15 7.30 -5.94
CA LEU A 84 -0.87 7.59 -5.30
C LEU A 84 0.23 7.86 -6.34
N PHE A 85 0.28 7.11 -7.44
CA PHE A 85 1.22 7.38 -8.53
C PHE A 85 0.92 8.72 -9.23
N VAL A 86 -0.34 9.03 -9.49
CA VAL A 86 -0.73 10.33 -10.09
C VAL A 86 -0.29 11.47 -9.18
N ASN A 87 -0.54 11.38 -7.86
CA ASN A 87 -0.08 12.39 -6.91
C ASN A 87 1.45 12.49 -6.85
N TYR A 88 2.16 11.37 -6.95
CA TYR A 88 3.61 11.34 -7.00
C TYR A 88 4.17 12.11 -8.21
N PHE A 89 3.56 11.96 -9.39
CA PHE A 89 3.98 12.69 -10.60
C PHE A 89 3.56 14.18 -10.60
N LEU A 90 2.55 14.54 -9.82
CA LEU A 90 2.02 15.92 -9.77
C LEU A 90 2.79 16.82 -8.78
N GLN A 91 3.38 16.23 -7.73
CA GLN A 91 4.29 16.91 -6.80
C GLN A 91 5.69 17.03 -7.38
#